data_AF-A0A9W6NU12-F1
#
_entry.id   AF-A0A9W6NU12-F1
#
_cell.length_a   1.000
_cell.length_b   1.000
_cell.length_c   1.000
_cell.angle_alpha   90.00
_cell.angle_beta   90.00
_cell.angle_gamma   90.00
#
_symmetry.space_group_name_H-M   'P 1'
#
loop_
_entity.id
_entity.type
_entity.pdbx_description
1 polymer ?
#
loop_
_entity_poly.entity_id
_entity_poly.type
_entity_poly.pdbx_seq_one_letter_code
_entity_poly.pdbx_strand_id
1 'polypeptide(L)'
;MKVRSELIKVIAFLVVGVFFGGLLWVTLGRSTVGVAHTSYSAEFADVSGLSDGDLVKVAGVDVGQVTGVELGDGDRVKVDFDVRDDQPVTASTKVLARYENLIGDRYLELAPGPGDGSRQDPDATIPDTRTVPALDLDVLLNGFKPLFQGLQPDQVNSLATDLIGTLQGQSGTVDSLLRHTASLTSTLADRDEVIGRTVQNLNTVLGAVDTRDSQLSTTLDQLQKVVSGLAADRQTIGESITRVNGFAGDLASLLGQVRPPLQGSIAELGRVATNLDDNTDRLNAVLAQIPRAYESLDRVGSYGTFFNFYLCSVQVKVTGPDGQPISSPVFGSNQNTPRCRLP
;
A
#
# COMPACT_ATOMS: atom_id res chain seq x y z
N MET A 1 -61.38 0.16 -43.21
CA MET A 1 -60.33 -0.87 -42.96
C MET A 1 -59.02 -0.32 -42.37
N LYS A 2 -58.95 0.91 -41.81
CA LYS A 2 -57.68 1.50 -41.31
C LYS A 2 -57.29 1.10 -39.87
N VAL A 3 -58.23 0.65 -39.05
CA VAL A 3 -58.00 0.34 -37.63
C VAL A 3 -57.09 -0.88 -37.40
N ARG A 4 -57.13 -1.89 -38.28
CA ARG A 4 -56.31 -3.10 -38.14
C ARG A 4 -54.81 -2.84 -38.33
N SER A 5 -54.44 -1.91 -39.22
CA SER A 5 -53.03 -1.56 -39.46
C SER A 5 -52.42 -0.83 -38.27
N GLU A 6 -53.16 0.14 -37.71
CA GLU A 6 -52.70 0.89 -36.54
C GLU A 6 -52.60 0.01 -35.29
N LEU A 7 -53.53 -0.96 -35.12
CA LEU A 7 -53.46 -1.93 -34.02
C LEU A 7 -52.19 -2.80 -34.09
N ILE A 8 -51.82 -3.30 -35.29
CA ILE A 8 -50.62 -4.12 -35.48
C ILE A 8 -49.36 -3.32 -35.15
N LYS A 9 -49.29 -2.05 -35.57
CA LYS A 9 -48.14 -1.18 -35.26
C LYS A 9 -47.98 -0.93 -33.77
N VAL A 10 -49.09 -0.70 -33.05
CA VAL A 10 -49.07 -0.50 -31.59
C VAL A 10 -48.61 -1.77 -30.87
N ILE A 11 -49.11 -2.94 -31.27
CA ILE A 11 -48.68 -4.23 -30.69
C ILE A 11 -47.18 -4.46 -30.97
N ALA A 12 -46.72 -4.24 -32.20
CA ALA A 12 -45.31 -4.38 -32.54
C ALA A 12 -44.42 -3.43 -31.71
N PHE A 13 -44.84 -2.17 -31.55
CA PHE A 13 -44.13 -1.20 -30.71
C PHE A 13 -44.08 -1.64 -29.24
N LEU A 14 -45.18 -2.14 -28.69
CA LEU A 14 -45.21 -2.66 -27.31
C LEU A 14 -44.31 -3.89 -27.14
N VAL A 15 -44.34 -4.83 -28.09
CA VAL A 15 -43.47 -6.03 -28.04
C VAL A 15 -42.00 -5.62 -28.09
N VAL A 16 -41.64 -4.73 -29.00
CA VAL A 16 -40.27 -4.21 -29.11
C VAL A 16 -39.87 -3.43 -27.86
N GLY A 17 -40.78 -2.61 -27.31
CA GLY A 17 -40.56 -1.85 -26.08
C GLY A 17 -40.34 -2.75 -24.86
N VAL A 18 -41.17 -3.79 -24.69
CA VAL A 18 -40.99 -4.79 -23.63
C VAL A 18 -39.71 -5.59 -23.83
N PHE A 19 -39.38 -5.94 -25.07
CA PHE A 19 -38.14 -6.65 -25.38
C PHE A 19 -36.90 -5.83 -25.03
N PHE A 20 -36.81 -4.57 -25.47
CA PHE A 20 -35.69 -3.69 -25.13
C PHE A 20 -35.69 -3.30 -23.65
N GLY A 21 -36.87 -3.11 -23.04
CA GLY A 21 -37.00 -2.87 -21.61
C GLY A 21 -36.50 -4.05 -20.77
N GLY A 22 -36.87 -5.27 -21.16
CA GLY A 22 -36.38 -6.50 -20.55
C GLY A 22 -34.88 -6.71 -20.79
N LEU A 23 -34.39 -6.42 -22.00
CA LEU A 23 -32.97 -6.51 -22.31
C LEU A 23 -32.16 -5.52 -21.46
N LEU A 24 -32.61 -4.27 -21.36
CA LEU A 24 -31.97 -3.25 -20.52
C LEU A 24 -32.03 -3.64 -19.05
N TRP A 25 -33.14 -4.21 -18.57
CA TRP A 25 -33.25 -4.73 -17.22
C TRP A 25 -32.23 -5.83 -16.95
N VAL A 26 -32.03 -6.76 -17.89
CA VAL A 26 -31.06 -7.86 -17.72
C VAL A 26 -29.62 -7.38 -17.83
N THR A 27 -29.32 -6.37 -18.66
CA THR A 27 -27.95 -5.89 -18.86
C THR A 27 -27.53 -4.84 -17.83
N LEU A 28 -28.44 -3.99 -17.36
CA LEU A 28 -28.19 -2.95 -16.37
C LEU A 28 -28.55 -3.39 -14.96
N GLY A 29 -29.54 -4.27 -14.82
CA GLY A 29 -29.84 -4.92 -13.56
C GLY A 29 -28.64 -5.77 -13.17
N ARG A 30 -28.01 -5.42 -12.04
CA ARG A 30 -26.90 -6.18 -11.43
C ARG A 30 -27.31 -7.58 -10.96
N SER A 31 -28.50 -8.05 -11.30
CA SER A 31 -28.94 -9.43 -11.08
C SER A 31 -28.16 -10.37 -11.99
N THR A 32 -27.22 -11.10 -11.42
CA THR A 32 -26.51 -12.21 -12.08
C THR A 32 -27.45 -13.38 -12.30
N VAL A 33 -28.24 -13.32 -13.38
CA VAL A 33 -29.13 -14.42 -13.79
C VAL A 33 -28.30 -15.69 -14.03
N GLY A 34 -28.45 -16.70 -13.16
CA GLY A 34 -27.86 -18.03 -13.33
C GLY A 34 -26.67 -18.37 -12.43
N VAL A 35 -26.25 -17.48 -11.52
CA VAL A 35 -25.28 -17.83 -10.46
C VAL A 35 -26.07 -18.18 -9.20
N ALA A 36 -25.85 -19.37 -8.65
CA ALA A 36 -26.47 -19.74 -7.39
C ALA A 36 -25.81 -18.97 -6.24
N HIS A 37 -26.65 -18.43 -5.36
CA HIS A 37 -26.23 -17.65 -4.20
C HIS A 37 -26.77 -18.30 -2.93
N THR A 38 -25.97 -18.24 -1.87
CA THR A 38 -26.36 -18.60 -0.52
C THR A 38 -26.53 -17.32 0.29
N SER A 39 -27.69 -17.17 0.93
CA SER A 39 -28.00 -16.04 1.81
C SER A 39 -27.43 -16.28 3.21
N TYR A 40 -26.92 -15.21 3.82
CA TYR A 40 -26.43 -15.19 5.20
C TYR A 40 -26.94 -13.94 5.91
N SER A 41 -27.04 -14.03 7.24
CA SER A 41 -27.37 -12.89 8.11
C SER A 41 -26.21 -12.59 9.04
N ALA A 42 -25.96 -11.31 9.33
CA ALA A 42 -24.98 -10.87 10.32
C ALA A 42 -25.50 -9.73 11.18
N GLU A 43 -25.18 -9.75 12.47
CA GLU A 43 -25.52 -8.70 13.43
C GLU A 43 -24.37 -7.72 13.61
N PHE A 44 -24.67 -6.43 13.56
CA PHE A 44 -23.71 -5.35 13.75
C PHE A 44 -24.15 -4.42 14.87
N ALA A 45 -23.17 -3.80 15.53
CA ALA A 45 -23.42 -2.67 16.42
C ALA A 45 -23.85 -1.42 15.66
N ASP A 46 -23.27 -1.20 14.48
CA ASP A 46 -23.51 -0.03 13.62
C ASP A 46 -23.13 -0.36 12.18
N VAL A 47 -24.01 0.00 11.24
CA VAL A 47 -23.81 -0.14 9.78
C VAL A 47 -24.16 1.15 9.04
N SER A 48 -23.88 2.30 9.67
CA SER A 48 -24.18 3.63 9.14
C SER A 48 -23.67 3.82 7.70
N GLY A 49 -24.62 4.06 6.80
CA GLY A 49 -24.40 4.25 5.37
C GLY A 49 -24.44 2.98 4.53
N LEU A 50 -24.57 1.79 5.13
CA LEU A 50 -24.80 0.54 4.40
C LEU A 50 -26.26 0.47 3.96
N SER A 51 -26.50 0.10 2.71
CA SER A 51 -27.83 0.04 2.10
C SER A 51 -28.03 -1.24 1.29
N ASP A 52 -29.30 -1.56 1.04
CA ASP A 52 -29.69 -2.62 0.13
C ASP A 52 -29.08 -2.38 -1.25
N GLY A 53 -28.43 -3.41 -1.78
CA GLY A 53 -27.73 -3.33 -3.06
C GLY A 53 -26.23 -3.03 -2.95
N ASP A 54 -25.69 -2.75 -1.77
CA ASP A 54 -24.25 -2.59 -1.57
C ASP A 54 -23.50 -3.91 -1.82
N LEU A 55 -22.25 -3.81 -2.25
CA LEU A 55 -21.49 -4.98 -2.68
C LEU A 55 -21.01 -5.82 -1.48
N VAL A 56 -20.92 -7.13 -1.69
CA VAL A 56 -20.20 -8.03 -0.78
C VAL A 56 -18.92 -8.47 -1.48
N LYS A 57 -17.78 -8.31 -0.81
CA LYS A 57 -16.45 -8.56 -1.37
C LYS A 57 -15.62 -9.52 -0.52
N VAL A 58 -14.78 -10.29 -1.19
CA VAL A 58 -13.70 -11.07 -0.56
C VAL A 58 -12.40 -10.60 -1.20
N ALA A 59 -11.46 -10.10 -0.38
CA ALA A 59 -10.17 -9.59 -0.85
C ALA A 59 -10.29 -8.59 -2.03
N GLY A 60 -11.34 -7.76 -2.01
CA GLY A 60 -11.63 -6.74 -3.03
C GLY A 60 -12.38 -7.24 -4.28
N VAL A 61 -12.69 -8.53 -4.38
CA VAL A 61 -13.47 -9.10 -5.49
C VAL A 61 -14.94 -9.18 -5.13
N ASP A 62 -15.82 -8.72 -6.02
CA ASP A 62 -17.27 -8.79 -5.85
C ASP A 62 -17.73 -10.26 -5.87
N VAL A 63 -18.35 -10.70 -4.77
CA VAL A 63 -18.85 -12.07 -4.56
C VAL A 63 -20.34 -12.10 -4.23
N GLY A 64 -21.00 -10.96 -4.15
CA GLY A 64 -22.37 -10.90 -3.66
C GLY A 64 -22.90 -9.50 -3.44
N GLN A 65 -24.04 -9.40 -2.76
CA GLN A 65 -24.75 -8.15 -2.54
C GLN A 65 -25.54 -8.17 -1.23
N VAL A 66 -25.66 -7.02 -0.57
CA VAL A 66 -26.56 -6.80 0.56
C VAL A 66 -27.99 -6.83 0.06
N THR A 67 -28.83 -7.67 0.68
CA THR A 67 -30.24 -7.85 0.31
C THR A 67 -31.19 -7.13 1.25
N GLY A 68 -30.76 -6.84 2.47
CA GLY A 68 -31.57 -6.14 3.47
C GLY A 68 -30.75 -5.59 4.63
N VAL A 69 -31.12 -4.40 5.11
CA VAL A 69 -30.61 -3.83 6.36
C VAL A 69 -31.79 -3.49 7.27
N GLU A 70 -31.93 -4.21 8.38
CA GLU A 70 -33.05 -4.08 9.32
C GLU A 70 -32.57 -3.86 10.75
N LEU A 71 -33.29 -3.06 11.53
CA LEU A 71 -33.02 -2.95 12.95
C LEU A 71 -33.49 -4.24 13.64
N GLY A 72 -32.53 -4.96 14.24
CA GLY A 72 -32.79 -6.21 14.97
C GLY A 72 -33.19 -5.96 16.42
N ASP A 73 -33.17 -7.03 17.21
CA ASP A 73 -33.47 -6.95 18.64
C ASP A 73 -32.29 -6.34 19.42
N GLY A 74 -32.59 -5.35 20.27
CA GLY A 74 -31.66 -4.74 21.22
C GLY A 74 -30.48 -4.00 20.59
N ASP A 75 -30.64 -2.73 20.20
CA ASP A 75 -29.58 -1.82 19.71
C ASP A 75 -28.61 -2.42 18.66
N ARG A 76 -29.00 -3.50 17.96
CA ARG A 76 -28.23 -4.16 16.91
C ARG A 76 -28.93 -4.03 15.57
N VAL A 77 -28.15 -4.01 14.51
CA VAL A 77 -28.65 -4.02 13.13
C VAL A 77 -28.38 -5.38 12.52
N LYS A 78 -29.42 -6.00 11.98
CA LYS A 78 -29.31 -7.23 11.20
C LYS A 78 -29.11 -6.87 9.74
N VAL A 79 -28.08 -7.45 9.13
CA VAL A 79 -27.78 -7.30 7.71
C VAL A 79 -27.89 -8.65 7.03
N ASP A 80 -28.77 -8.73 6.05
CA ASP A 80 -28.95 -9.89 5.18
C ASP A 80 -28.18 -9.65 3.88
N PHE A 81 -27.43 -10.65 3.43
CA PHE A 81 -26.61 -10.55 2.23
C PHE A 81 -26.42 -11.90 1.54
N ASP A 82 -26.30 -11.86 0.22
CA ASP A 82 -26.08 -13.03 -0.62
C ASP A 82 -24.62 -13.15 -1.01
N VAL A 83 -24.11 -14.38 -1.05
CA VAL A 83 -22.75 -14.71 -1.51
C VAL A 83 -22.84 -15.81 -2.56
N ARG A 84 -22.05 -15.73 -3.63
CA ARG A 84 -21.97 -16.80 -4.64
C ARG A 84 -21.57 -18.13 -4.00
N ASP A 85 -22.17 -19.22 -4.47
CA ASP A 85 -21.94 -20.58 -3.93
C ASP A 85 -20.50 -21.10 -4.12
N ASP A 86 -19.75 -20.53 -5.07
CA ASP A 86 -18.35 -20.86 -5.32
C ASP A 86 -17.39 -20.30 -4.27
N GLN A 87 -17.87 -19.38 -3.43
CA GLN A 87 -17.09 -18.76 -2.37
C GLN A 87 -17.36 -19.42 -1.00
N PRO A 88 -16.38 -20.11 -0.41
CA PRO A 88 -16.56 -20.70 0.92
C PRO A 88 -16.63 -19.61 1.99
N VAL A 89 -17.77 -19.54 2.69
CA VAL A 89 -17.94 -18.79 3.94
C VAL A 89 -17.80 -19.76 5.10
N THR A 90 -16.93 -19.44 6.06
CA THR A 90 -16.57 -20.33 7.17
C THR A 90 -17.11 -19.82 8.50
N ALA A 91 -17.22 -20.71 9.49
CA ALA A 91 -17.64 -20.36 10.85
C ALA A 91 -16.66 -19.40 11.56
N SER A 92 -15.46 -19.19 11.02
CA SER A 92 -14.51 -18.18 11.49
C SER A 92 -14.48 -16.91 10.64
N THR A 93 -15.23 -16.84 9.54
CA THR A 93 -15.30 -15.64 8.70
C THR A 93 -15.81 -14.47 9.52
N LYS A 94 -15.14 -13.32 9.35
CA LYS A 94 -15.56 -12.03 9.87
C LYS A 94 -16.23 -11.22 8.78
N VAL A 95 -17.25 -10.45 9.15
CA VAL A 95 -17.97 -9.56 8.23
C VAL A 95 -17.69 -8.11 8.63
N LEU A 96 -17.11 -7.33 7.73
CA LEU A 96 -16.68 -5.97 8.02
C LEU A 96 -17.45 -4.99 7.14
N ALA A 97 -18.08 -3.98 7.72
CA ALA A 97 -18.62 -2.88 6.94
C ALA A 97 -17.50 -1.86 6.65
N ARG A 98 -17.24 -1.56 5.37
CA ARG A 98 -16.15 -0.68 4.94
C ARG A 98 -16.60 0.36 3.93
N TYR A 99 -15.77 1.40 3.74
CA TYR A 99 -15.96 2.39 2.69
C TYR A 99 -15.49 1.84 1.35
N GLU A 100 -16.35 1.88 0.33
CA GLU A 100 -15.98 1.58 -1.05
C GLU A 100 -15.23 2.77 -1.67
N ASN A 101 -15.63 4.00 -1.32
CA ASN A 101 -15.04 5.22 -1.86
C ASN A 101 -15.11 6.38 -0.86
N LEU A 102 -14.51 7.52 -1.27
CA LEU A 102 -14.42 8.73 -0.44
C LEU A 102 -15.72 9.56 -0.39
N ILE A 103 -16.75 9.18 -1.15
CA ILE A 103 -18.03 9.91 -1.23
C ILE A 103 -19.06 9.35 -0.23
N GLY A 104 -18.76 8.19 0.38
CA GLY A 104 -19.54 7.63 1.47
C GLY A 104 -20.18 6.28 1.19
N ASP A 105 -20.02 5.74 -0.03
CA ASP A 105 -20.56 4.41 -0.37
C ASP A 105 -19.92 3.32 0.48
N ARG A 106 -20.71 2.31 0.82
CA ARG A 106 -20.30 1.19 1.67
C ARG A 106 -20.27 -0.14 0.91
N TYR A 107 -19.55 -1.09 1.48
CA TYR A 107 -19.60 -2.48 1.08
C TYR A 107 -19.32 -3.39 2.28
N LEU A 108 -19.75 -4.64 2.19
CA LEU A 108 -19.40 -5.68 3.16
C LEU A 108 -18.15 -6.44 2.68
N GLU A 109 -17.14 -6.55 3.54
CA GLU A 109 -15.99 -7.41 3.31
C GLU A 109 -16.10 -8.69 4.15
N LEU A 110 -15.96 -9.83 3.50
CA LEU A 110 -15.81 -11.13 4.14
C LEU A 110 -14.31 -11.44 4.28
N ALA A 111 -13.81 -11.38 5.51
CA ALA A 111 -12.42 -11.65 5.84
C ALA A 111 -12.28 -13.00 6.57
N PRO A 112 -11.23 -13.80 6.28
CA PRO A 112 -10.98 -15.03 7.03
C PRO A 112 -10.62 -14.69 8.49
N GLY A 113 -11.13 -15.48 9.43
CA GLY A 113 -10.73 -15.44 10.83
C GLY A 113 -10.10 -16.75 11.30
N PRO A 114 -9.54 -16.77 12.53
CA PRO A 114 -8.90 -17.95 13.08
C PRO A 114 -9.94 -19.05 13.34
N GLY A 115 -9.78 -20.23 12.71
CA GLY A 115 -10.69 -21.36 12.86
C GLY A 115 -10.36 -22.54 11.96
N ASP A 116 -11.15 -23.62 12.08
CA ASP A 116 -10.94 -24.91 11.43
C ASP A 116 -11.48 -25.01 9.99
N GLY A 117 -11.96 -23.89 9.43
CA GLY A 117 -12.50 -23.85 8.07
C GLY A 117 -13.85 -24.56 7.90
N SER A 118 -14.52 -24.93 9.00
CA SER A 118 -15.90 -25.42 8.97
C SER A 118 -16.81 -24.42 8.27
N ARG A 119 -17.74 -24.91 7.45
CA ARG A 119 -18.66 -24.05 6.68
C ARG A 119 -19.59 -23.31 7.63
N GLN A 120 -19.81 -22.02 7.37
CA GLN A 120 -20.84 -21.25 8.07
C GLN A 120 -22.22 -21.84 7.73
N ASP A 121 -23.03 -22.07 8.76
CA ASP A 121 -24.43 -22.45 8.58
C ASP A 121 -25.21 -21.24 8.02
N PRO A 122 -25.85 -21.34 6.83
CA PRO A 122 -26.65 -20.26 6.25
C PRO A 122 -27.85 -19.85 7.11
N ASP A 123 -28.42 -20.78 7.88
CA ASP A 123 -29.59 -20.51 8.74
C ASP A 123 -29.18 -19.85 10.07
N ALA A 124 -27.89 -19.86 10.41
CA ALA A 124 -27.36 -19.26 11.62
C ALA A 124 -26.86 -17.82 11.37
N THR A 125 -27.34 -16.89 12.19
CA THR A 125 -26.88 -15.50 12.14
C THR A 125 -25.44 -15.38 12.66
N ILE A 126 -24.59 -14.66 11.92
CA ILE A 126 -23.23 -14.32 12.32
C ILE A 126 -23.31 -13.29 13.45
N PRO A 127 -22.81 -13.61 14.66
CA PRO A 127 -22.94 -12.73 15.83
C PRO A 127 -22.03 -11.50 15.73
N ASP A 128 -22.36 -10.46 16.50
CA ASP A 128 -21.62 -9.20 16.58
C ASP A 128 -20.13 -9.36 16.93
N THR A 129 -19.77 -10.40 17.69
CA THR A 129 -18.37 -10.74 18.01
C THR A 129 -17.53 -11.08 16.78
N ARG A 130 -18.16 -11.43 15.65
CA ARG A 130 -17.53 -11.70 14.35
C ARG A 130 -17.80 -10.60 13.32
N THR A 131 -18.49 -9.54 13.69
CA THR A 131 -18.67 -8.38 12.81
C THR A 131 -17.81 -7.21 13.26
N VAL A 132 -17.43 -6.38 12.29
CA VAL A 132 -16.74 -5.12 12.56
C VAL A 132 -17.60 -4.00 12.00
N PRO A 133 -18.11 -3.09 12.84
CA PRO A 133 -18.94 -1.99 12.40
C PRO A 133 -18.15 -1.06 11.48
N ALA A 134 -18.90 -0.27 10.71
CA ALA A 134 -18.30 0.75 9.87
C ALA A 134 -17.48 1.73 10.73
N LEU A 135 -16.30 2.13 10.22
CA LEU A 135 -15.59 3.26 10.83
C LEU A 135 -16.46 4.51 10.70
N ASP A 136 -16.75 5.14 11.84
CA ASP A 136 -17.39 6.44 11.89
C ASP A 136 -16.33 7.54 11.73
N LEU A 137 -16.35 8.19 10.56
CA LEU A 137 -15.44 9.30 10.24
C LEU A 137 -15.71 10.52 11.11
N ASP A 138 -16.95 10.75 11.56
CA ASP A 138 -17.27 11.86 12.44
C ASP A 138 -16.65 11.62 13.81
N VAL A 139 -16.72 10.39 14.35
CA VAL A 139 -16.03 10.03 15.60
C VAL A 139 -14.53 10.18 15.46
N LEU A 140 -13.95 9.75 14.33
CA LEU A 140 -12.52 9.90 14.06
C LEU A 140 -12.12 11.39 14.00
N LEU A 141 -12.81 12.20 13.20
CA LEU A 141 -12.53 13.63 13.03
C LEU A 141 -12.76 14.41 14.33
N ASN A 142 -13.82 14.09 15.07
CA ASN A 142 -14.06 14.67 16.39
C ASN A 142 -13.01 14.22 17.42
N GLY A 143 -12.45 13.02 17.29
CA GLY A 143 -11.32 12.55 18.09
C GLY A 143 -10.04 13.37 17.87
N PHE A 144 -9.86 13.97 16.69
CA PHE A 144 -8.77 14.90 16.41
C PHE A 144 -9.04 16.33 16.87
N LYS A 145 -10.29 16.69 17.18
CA LYS A 145 -10.66 18.05 17.62
C LYS A 145 -9.90 18.52 18.87
N PRO A 146 -9.70 17.72 19.94
CA PRO A 146 -8.90 18.12 21.09
C PRO A 146 -7.43 18.41 20.73
N LEU A 147 -6.86 17.65 19.79
CA LEU A 147 -5.51 17.90 19.26
C LEU A 147 -5.46 19.25 18.54
N PHE A 148 -6.44 19.55 17.67
CA PHE A 148 -6.50 20.84 16.98
C PHE A 148 -6.83 22.01 17.91
N GLN A 149 -7.55 21.79 19.00
CA GLN A 149 -7.80 22.79 20.03
C GLN A 149 -6.56 23.10 20.89
N GLY A 150 -5.67 22.12 21.06
CA GLY A 150 -4.40 22.30 21.76
C GLY A 150 -3.30 22.93 20.89
N LEU A 151 -3.49 22.97 19.57
CA LEU A 151 -2.54 23.56 18.63
C LEU A 151 -2.87 25.03 18.38
N GLN A 152 -1.88 25.90 18.57
CA GLN A 152 -1.99 27.30 18.18
C GLN A 152 -1.96 27.44 16.65
N PRO A 153 -2.63 28.44 16.06
CA PRO A 153 -2.67 28.64 14.60
C PRO A 153 -1.29 28.60 13.93
N ASP A 154 -0.28 29.14 14.61
CA ASP A 154 1.10 29.16 14.12
C ASP A 154 1.72 27.75 14.02
N GLN A 155 1.34 26.83 14.91
CA GLN A 155 1.82 25.44 14.92
C GLN A 155 1.19 24.62 13.77
N VAL A 156 -0.07 24.89 13.44
CA VAL A 156 -0.74 24.28 12.27
C VAL A 156 -0.06 24.73 10.99
N ASN A 157 0.27 26.03 10.89
CA ASN A 157 0.93 26.59 9.72
C ASN A 157 2.37 26.05 9.55
N SER A 158 3.10 25.87 10.66
CA SER A 158 4.41 25.20 10.64
C SER A 158 4.31 23.75 10.19
N LEU A 159 3.36 22.99 10.73
CA LEU A 159 3.18 21.57 10.36
C LEU A 159 2.80 21.40 8.88
N ALA A 160 1.93 22.26 8.36
CA ALA A 160 1.57 22.27 6.95
C ALA A 160 2.80 22.61 6.07
N THR A 161 3.60 23.59 6.50
CA THR A 161 4.85 23.98 5.80
C THR A 161 5.88 22.85 5.81
N ASP A 162 6.02 22.13 6.92
CA ASP A 162 6.93 21.00 7.07
C ASP A 162 6.48 19.78 6.25
N LEU A 163 5.17 19.52 6.17
CA LEU A 163 4.61 18.47 5.32
C LEU A 163 4.81 18.79 3.84
N ILE A 164 4.57 20.04 3.43
CA ILE A 164 4.82 20.53 2.07
C ILE A 164 6.32 20.41 1.75
N GLY A 165 7.20 20.86 2.66
CA GLY A 165 8.64 20.73 2.51
C GLY A 165 9.07 19.27 2.35
N THR A 166 8.49 18.36 3.14
CA THR A 166 8.80 16.92 3.07
C THR A 166 8.33 16.29 1.75
N LEU A 167 7.12 16.60 1.30
CA LEU A 167 6.57 16.12 0.02
C LEU A 167 7.32 16.73 -1.19
N GLN A 168 7.89 17.92 -1.04
CA GLN A 168 8.73 18.58 -2.04
C GLN A 168 10.22 18.20 -1.94
N GLY A 169 10.58 17.25 -1.07
CA GLY A 169 11.97 16.77 -0.91
C GLY A 169 12.89 17.74 -0.16
N GLN A 170 12.35 18.82 0.39
CA GLN A 170 13.01 19.74 1.33
C GLN A 170 12.85 19.18 2.75
N SER A 171 13.44 18.02 3.02
CA SER A 171 13.44 17.47 4.36
C SER A 171 14.21 18.40 5.29
N GLY A 172 13.51 18.95 6.29
CA GLY A 172 14.08 19.68 7.42
C GLY A 172 15.31 18.93 7.93
N THR A 173 16.41 19.68 8.06
CA THR A 173 17.69 19.13 8.47
C THR A 173 17.51 18.36 9.78
N VAL A 174 18.09 17.15 9.83
CA VAL A 174 18.23 16.29 11.03
C VAL A 174 18.63 17.11 12.28
N ASP A 175 19.31 18.24 12.07
CA ASP A 175 19.65 19.26 13.05
C ASP A 175 18.45 19.83 13.85
N SER A 176 17.27 20.05 13.24
CA SER A 176 16.10 20.55 13.96
C SER A 176 15.48 19.49 14.87
N LEU A 177 15.41 18.25 14.39
CA LEU A 177 14.90 17.10 15.14
C LEU A 177 15.82 16.74 16.32
N LEU A 178 17.14 16.82 16.11
CA LEU A 178 18.14 16.62 17.15
C LEU A 178 18.12 17.74 18.20
N ARG A 179 17.93 19.01 17.80
CA ARG A 179 17.80 20.13 18.75
C ARG A 179 16.53 20.02 19.61
N HIS A 180 15.40 19.62 19.03
CA HIS A 180 14.17 19.41 19.79
C HIS A 180 14.27 18.19 20.73
N THR A 181 14.91 17.11 20.28
CA THR A 181 15.18 15.94 21.13
C THR A 181 16.15 16.27 22.28
N ALA A 182 17.19 17.06 22.01
CA ALA A 182 18.15 17.51 23.02
C ALA A 182 17.50 18.45 24.06
N SER A 183 16.63 19.37 23.62
CA SER A 183 15.85 20.26 24.49
C SER A 183 14.89 19.48 25.41
N LEU A 184 14.18 18.49 24.85
CA LEU A 184 13.30 17.61 25.62
C LEU A 184 14.09 16.75 26.62
N THR A 185 15.24 16.23 26.22
CA THR A 185 16.12 15.41 27.08
C THR A 185 16.75 16.25 28.20
N SER A 186 17.16 17.49 27.92
CA SER A 186 17.62 18.46 28.93
C SER A 186 16.53 18.80 29.93
N THR A 187 15.32 19.07 29.46
CA THR A 187 14.16 19.39 30.32
C THR A 187 13.76 18.21 31.21
N LEU A 188 13.95 16.98 30.73
CA LEU A 188 13.69 15.77 31.49
C LEU A 188 14.84 15.46 32.48
N ALA A 189 16.10 15.75 32.12
CA ALA A 189 17.24 15.65 33.03
C ALA A 189 17.18 16.68 34.17
N ASP A 190 16.69 17.89 33.91
CA ASP A 190 16.47 18.93 34.94
C ASP A 190 15.33 18.59 35.93
N ARG A 191 14.50 17.57 35.62
CA ARG A 191 13.44 17.08 36.52
C ARG A 191 13.92 16.08 37.56
N ASP A 192 15.13 15.52 37.43
CA ASP A 192 15.72 14.67 38.48
C ASP A 192 15.90 15.42 39.80
N GLU A 193 16.25 16.71 39.73
CA GLU A 193 16.42 17.54 40.92
C GLU A 193 15.07 17.88 41.57
N VAL A 194 14.03 18.10 40.76
CA VAL A 194 12.67 18.40 41.24
C VAL A 194 12.01 17.16 41.86
N ILE A 195 12.22 15.98 41.28
CA ILE A 195 11.73 14.70 41.82
C ILE A 195 12.45 14.39 43.13
N GLY A 196 13.78 14.57 43.19
CA GLY A 196 14.56 14.41 44.43
C GLY A 196 14.07 15.33 45.56
N ARG A 197 13.85 16.62 45.26
CA ARG A 197 13.32 17.59 46.24
C ARG A 197 11.89 17.28 46.67
N THR A 198 11.05 16.78 45.76
CA THR A 198 9.65 16.43 46.08
C THR A 198 9.60 15.19 46.99
N VAL A 199 10.41 14.17 46.71
CA VAL A 199 10.56 12.98 47.56
C VAL A 199 11.10 13.34 48.95
N GLN A 200 12.08 14.25 49.02
CA GLN A 200 12.67 14.66 50.28
C GLN A 200 11.72 15.52 51.14
N ASN A 201 10.97 16.42 50.51
CA ASN A 201 9.92 17.18 51.18
C ASN A 201 8.76 16.28 51.64
N LEU A 202 8.38 15.28 50.84
CA LEU A 202 7.37 14.31 51.21
C LEU A 202 7.83 13.49 52.44
N ASN A 203 9.07 12.97 52.46
CA ASN A 203 9.61 12.28 53.63
C ASN A 203 9.65 13.16 54.89
N THR A 204 9.89 14.46 54.75
CA THR A 204 9.88 15.41 55.86
C THR A 204 8.46 15.65 56.40
N VAL A 205 7.47 15.78 55.50
CA VAL A 205 6.06 15.93 55.87
C VAL A 205 5.51 14.65 56.48
N LEU A 206 5.89 13.49 55.95
CA LEU A 206 5.49 12.18 56.47
C LEU A 206 6.09 11.90 57.86
N GLY A 207 7.34 12.28 58.10
CA GLY A 207 7.96 12.21 59.43
C GLY A 207 7.32 13.16 60.46
N ALA A 208 6.69 14.26 60.03
CA ALA A 208 5.97 15.17 60.91
C ALA A 208 4.55 14.68 61.28
N VAL A 209 3.98 13.76 60.50
CA VAL A 209 2.63 13.20 60.70
C VAL A 209 2.64 11.91 61.54
N ASP A 210 3.80 11.28 61.71
CA ASP A 210 4.03 10.06 62.52
C ASP A 210 3.74 10.22 64.03
N THR A 211 3.41 11.42 64.50
CA THR A 211 3.11 11.67 65.92
C THR A 211 1.63 11.52 66.29
N ARG A 212 0.72 11.24 65.34
CA ARG A 212 -0.71 11.03 65.65
C ARG A 212 -1.34 9.95 64.77
N ASP A 213 -1.73 8.86 65.45
CA ASP A 213 -2.64 7.79 65.04
C ASP A 213 -2.04 6.57 64.32
N SER A 214 -2.33 5.36 64.85
CA SER A 214 -1.67 4.11 64.46
C SER A 214 -2.14 3.54 63.12
N GLN A 215 -3.34 3.92 62.66
CA GLN A 215 -3.84 3.56 61.33
C GLN A 215 -3.20 4.40 60.22
N LEU A 216 -2.85 5.65 60.51
CA LEU A 216 -2.15 6.53 59.57
C LEU A 216 -0.71 6.05 59.36
N SER A 217 -0.02 5.66 60.43
CA SER A 217 1.35 5.12 60.38
C SER A 217 1.52 3.93 59.42
N THR A 218 0.55 3.00 59.38
CA THR A 218 0.64 1.83 58.46
C THR A 218 0.51 2.23 56.99
N THR A 219 -0.37 3.18 56.67
CA THR A 219 -0.52 3.69 55.29
C THR A 219 0.69 4.54 54.89
N LEU A 220 1.25 5.31 55.82
CA LEU A 220 2.47 6.08 55.59
C LEU A 220 3.69 5.18 55.37
N ASP A 221 3.80 4.07 56.10
CA ASP A 221 4.83 3.05 55.87
C ASP A 221 4.73 2.41 54.47
N GLN A 222 3.51 2.14 54.01
CA GLN A 222 3.29 1.61 52.67
C GLN A 222 3.65 2.64 51.59
N LEU A 223 3.27 3.90 51.78
CA LEU A 223 3.63 4.99 50.87
C LEU A 223 5.15 5.22 50.84
N GLN A 224 5.81 5.21 52.00
CA GLN A 224 7.27 5.31 52.10
C GLN A 224 7.97 4.14 51.39
N LYS A 225 7.45 2.91 51.50
CA LYS A 225 7.97 1.75 50.74
C LYS A 225 7.83 1.93 49.24
N VAL A 226 6.70 2.44 48.75
CA VAL A 226 6.52 2.74 47.31
C VAL A 226 7.47 3.84 46.85
N VAL A 227 7.61 4.92 47.61
CA VAL A 227 8.49 6.05 47.27
C VAL A 227 9.96 5.64 47.30
N SER A 228 10.38 4.85 48.30
CA SER A 228 11.74 4.32 48.39
C SER A 228 12.04 3.27 47.33
N GLY A 229 11.07 2.43 46.97
CA GLY A 229 11.17 1.49 45.85
C GLY A 229 11.32 2.21 44.51
N LEU A 230 10.50 3.24 44.27
CA LEU A 230 10.62 4.07 43.07
C LEU A 230 11.95 4.84 43.03
N ALA A 231 12.46 5.29 44.18
CA ALA A 231 13.77 5.92 44.29
C ALA A 231 14.93 4.93 44.10
N ALA A 232 14.74 3.64 44.38
CA ALA A 232 15.70 2.58 44.05
C ALA A 232 15.68 2.26 42.55
N ASP A 233 14.48 2.20 41.95
CA ASP A 233 14.29 1.91 40.52
C ASP A 233 14.68 3.06 39.59
N ARG A 234 14.92 4.27 40.12
CA ARG A 234 15.41 5.44 39.36
C ARG A 234 16.66 5.13 38.53
N GLN A 235 17.54 4.27 39.05
CA GLN A 235 18.78 3.90 38.37
C GLN A 235 18.49 3.00 37.17
N THR A 236 17.60 2.01 37.33
CA THR A 236 17.15 1.12 36.26
C THR A 236 16.42 1.89 35.14
N ILE A 237 15.60 2.87 35.52
CA ILE A 237 14.91 3.77 34.57
C ILE A 237 15.93 4.64 33.83
N GLY A 238 16.89 5.25 34.54
CA GLY A 238 17.95 6.06 33.95
C GLY A 238 18.85 5.28 32.97
N GLU A 239 19.21 4.04 33.32
CA GLU A 239 19.96 3.16 32.43
C GLU A 239 19.17 2.76 31.18
N SER A 240 17.85 2.57 31.30
CA SER A 240 16.97 2.25 30.17
C SER A 240 16.82 3.43 29.21
N ILE A 241 16.68 4.65 29.75
CA ILE A 241 16.65 5.89 28.95
C ILE A 241 17.99 6.11 28.25
N THR A 242 19.11 5.85 28.95
CA THR A 242 20.46 5.95 28.35
C THR A 242 20.64 4.95 27.21
N ARG A 243 20.13 3.72 27.35
CA ARG A 243 20.14 2.70 26.29
C ARG A 243 19.32 3.10 25.07
N VAL A 244 18.14 3.69 25.27
CA VAL A 244 17.29 4.21 24.18
C VAL A 244 17.98 5.36 23.44
N ASN A 245 18.61 6.28 24.16
CA ASN A 245 19.39 7.37 23.56
C ASN A 245 20.61 6.84 22.77
N GLY A 246 21.31 5.83 23.28
CA GLY A 246 22.39 5.16 22.58
C GLY A 246 21.94 4.53 21.26
N PHE A 247 20.85 3.76 21.30
CA PHE A 247 20.25 3.15 20.11
C PHE A 247 19.81 4.18 19.06
N ALA A 248 19.21 5.29 19.49
CA ALA A 248 18.84 6.37 18.58
C ALA A 248 20.06 7.03 17.91
N GLY A 249 21.17 7.20 18.65
CA GLY A 249 22.44 7.67 18.12
C GLY A 249 23.06 6.70 17.11
N ASP A 250 23.02 5.40 17.39
CA ASP A 250 23.52 4.36 16.50
C ASP A 250 22.71 4.29 15.20
N LEU A 251 21.37 4.41 15.29
CA LEU A 251 20.48 4.46 14.12
C LEU A 251 20.73 5.72 13.28
N ALA A 252 20.93 6.88 13.91
CA ALA A 252 21.26 8.12 13.21
C ALA A 252 22.62 8.03 12.51
N SER A 253 23.61 7.40 13.14
CA SER A 253 24.92 7.14 12.56
C SER A 253 24.85 6.19 11.37
N LEU A 254 24.10 5.09 11.50
CA LEU A 254 23.87 4.13 10.41
C LEU A 254 23.19 4.82 9.21
N LEU A 255 22.14 5.59 9.45
CA LEU A 255 21.45 6.35 8.40
C LEU A 255 22.37 7.42 7.76
N GLY A 256 23.21 8.07 8.55
CA GLY A 256 24.23 9.00 8.06
C GLY A 256 25.29 8.35 7.17
N GLN A 257 25.67 7.10 7.47
CA GLN A 257 26.64 6.33 6.69
C GLN A 257 26.03 5.71 5.42
N VAL A 258 24.75 5.32 5.46
CA VAL A 258 24.06 4.63 4.35
C VAL A 258 23.51 5.61 3.30
N ARG A 259 23.16 6.84 3.68
CA ARG A 259 22.58 7.85 2.79
C ARG A 259 23.51 8.26 1.62
N PRO A 260 24.81 8.54 1.80
CA PRO A 260 25.68 8.96 0.70
C PRO A 260 25.90 7.85 -0.37
N PRO A 261 26.17 6.58 -0.01
CA PRO A 261 26.26 5.50 -0.99
C PRO A 261 24.99 5.31 -1.81
N LEU A 262 23.81 5.38 -1.16
CA LEU A 262 22.51 5.25 -1.85
C LEU A 262 22.28 6.39 -2.86
N GLN A 263 22.61 7.63 -2.50
CA GLN A 263 22.54 8.76 -3.43
C GLN A 263 23.46 8.56 -4.64
N GLY A 264 24.67 8.04 -4.41
CA GLY A 264 25.60 7.68 -5.49
C GLY A 264 25.03 6.60 -6.41
N SER A 265 24.46 5.53 -5.86
CA SER A 265 23.84 4.46 -6.66
C SER A 265 22.64 4.95 -7.47
N ILE A 266 21.81 5.83 -6.92
CA ILE A 266 20.66 6.42 -7.64
C ILE A 266 21.15 7.32 -8.77
N ALA A 267 22.20 8.13 -8.54
CA ALA A 267 22.78 8.98 -9.58
C ALA A 267 23.38 8.15 -10.72
N GLU A 268 24.08 7.06 -10.42
CA GLU A 268 24.64 6.15 -11.42
C GLU A 268 23.55 5.38 -12.18
N LEU A 269 22.50 4.92 -11.50
CA LEU A 269 21.34 4.31 -12.16
C LEU A 269 20.64 5.30 -13.09
N GLY A 270 20.48 6.55 -12.67
CA GLY A 270 19.98 7.63 -13.52
C GLY A 270 20.85 7.82 -14.75
N ARG A 271 22.18 7.84 -14.59
CA ARG A 271 23.13 7.95 -15.71
C ARG A 271 23.01 6.77 -16.68
N VAL A 272 22.85 5.54 -16.18
CA VAL A 272 22.65 4.35 -17.03
C VAL A 272 21.31 4.45 -17.75
N ALA A 273 20.25 4.81 -17.06
CA ALA A 273 18.92 4.98 -17.64
C ALA A 273 18.91 6.04 -18.75
N THR A 274 19.52 7.20 -18.52
CA THR A 274 19.65 8.25 -19.53
C THR A 274 20.50 7.80 -20.71
N ASN A 275 21.63 7.13 -20.49
CA ASN A 275 22.43 6.61 -21.60
C ASN A 275 21.68 5.55 -22.41
N LEU A 276 20.85 4.72 -21.77
CA LEU A 276 20.03 3.73 -22.44
C LEU A 276 18.92 4.40 -23.25
N ASP A 277 18.27 5.42 -22.68
CA ASP A 277 17.22 6.22 -23.32
C ASP A 277 17.77 6.96 -24.55
N ASP A 278 18.88 7.70 -24.38
CA ASP A 278 19.57 8.45 -25.44
C ASP A 278 20.04 7.55 -26.60
N ASN A 279 20.29 6.27 -26.33
CA ASN A 279 20.76 5.31 -27.34
C ASN A 279 19.68 4.29 -27.73
N THR A 280 18.42 4.51 -27.37
CA THR A 280 17.30 3.58 -27.66
C THR A 280 17.20 3.28 -29.15
N ASP A 281 17.33 4.28 -30.02
CA ASP A 281 17.27 4.09 -31.47
C ASP A 281 18.40 3.19 -31.99
N ARG A 282 19.61 3.35 -31.43
CA ARG A 282 20.77 2.53 -31.79
C ARG A 282 20.62 1.10 -31.25
N LEU A 283 20.10 0.94 -30.03
CA LEU A 283 19.83 -0.35 -29.44
C LEU A 283 18.77 -1.11 -30.25
N ASN A 284 17.68 -0.44 -30.63
CA ASN A 284 16.64 -0.98 -31.49
C ASN A 284 17.17 -1.36 -32.87
N ALA A 285 18.04 -0.54 -33.47
CA ALA A 285 18.67 -0.86 -34.75
C ALA A 285 19.54 -2.13 -34.65
N VAL A 286 20.33 -2.28 -33.58
CA VAL A 286 21.13 -3.48 -33.33
C VAL A 286 20.22 -4.70 -33.10
N LEU A 287 19.22 -4.58 -32.23
CA LEU A 287 18.27 -5.66 -31.93
C LEU A 287 17.49 -6.10 -33.18
N ALA A 288 17.10 -5.17 -34.05
CA ALA A 288 16.45 -5.47 -35.32
C ALA A 288 17.36 -6.19 -36.32
N GLN A 289 18.68 -6.01 -36.20
CA GLN A 289 19.68 -6.62 -37.09
C GLN A 289 20.14 -8.01 -36.60
N ILE A 290 19.98 -8.32 -35.31
CA ILE A 290 20.37 -9.62 -34.71
C ILE A 290 19.74 -10.82 -35.44
N PRO A 291 18.42 -10.87 -35.75
CA PRO A 291 17.83 -12.02 -36.43
C PRO A 291 18.49 -12.30 -37.79
N ARG A 292 18.76 -11.27 -38.58
CA ARG A 292 19.43 -11.39 -39.89
C ARG A 292 20.87 -11.85 -39.77
N ALA A 293 21.57 -11.38 -38.73
CA ALA A 293 22.93 -11.84 -38.42
C ALA A 293 22.93 -13.32 -38.02
N TYR A 294 21.95 -13.74 -37.22
CA TYR A 294 21.78 -15.13 -36.79
C TYR A 294 21.41 -16.05 -37.96
N GLU A 295 20.49 -15.65 -38.84
CA GLU A 295 20.18 -16.37 -40.09
C GLU A 295 21.40 -16.50 -41.01
N SER A 296 22.24 -15.48 -41.07
CA SER A 296 23.46 -15.51 -41.86
C SER A 296 24.51 -16.45 -41.25
N LEU A 297 24.63 -16.47 -39.92
CA LEU A 297 25.47 -17.42 -39.18
C LEU A 297 24.97 -18.87 -39.32
N ASP A 298 23.66 -19.09 -39.20
CA ASP A 298 23.02 -20.39 -39.37
C ASP A 298 23.22 -20.94 -40.80
N ARG A 299 22.99 -20.10 -41.82
CA ARG A 299 23.24 -20.47 -43.23
C ARG A 299 24.72 -20.81 -43.50
N VAL A 300 25.63 -20.22 -42.74
CA VAL A 300 27.05 -20.52 -42.84
C VAL A 300 27.39 -21.84 -42.14
N GLY A 301 26.73 -22.14 -41.02
CA GLY A 301 26.89 -23.40 -40.28
C GLY A 301 26.10 -24.60 -40.82
N SER A 302 25.09 -24.36 -41.66
CA SER A 302 24.19 -25.41 -42.17
C SER A 302 24.86 -26.43 -43.11
N TYR A 303 26.03 -26.08 -43.65
CA TYR A 303 26.82 -26.97 -44.52
C TYR A 303 27.81 -27.87 -43.76
N GLY A 304 27.91 -27.77 -42.43
CA GLY A 304 28.81 -28.56 -41.58
C GLY A 304 29.99 -27.76 -41.01
N THR A 305 31.10 -28.42 -40.65
CA THR A 305 32.28 -27.78 -40.02
C THR A 305 33.19 -27.02 -40.99
N PHE A 306 32.68 -26.60 -42.16
CA PHE A 306 33.46 -25.90 -43.18
C PHE A 306 32.68 -24.73 -43.78
N PHE A 307 33.39 -23.64 -44.04
CA PHE A 307 32.81 -22.40 -44.58
C PHE A 307 32.90 -22.39 -46.10
N ASN A 308 31.76 -22.35 -46.80
CA ASN A 308 31.73 -22.15 -48.25
C ASN A 308 31.64 -20.64 -48.56
N PHE A 309 32.75 -20.01 -48.91
CA PHE A 309 32.75 -18.63 -49.42
C PHE A 309 33.07 -18.62 -50.91
N TYR A 310 32.35 -17.76 -51.66
CA TYR A 310 32.61 -17.50 -53.07
C TYR A 310 33.25 -16.12 -53.21
N LEU A 311 34.54 -16.08 -53.54
CA LEU A 311 35.29 -14.84 -53.64
C LEU A 311 34.94 -14.09 -54.93
N CYS A 312 34.07 -13.09 -54.83
CA CYS A 312 33.65 -12.30 -55.99
C CYS A 312 34.73 -11.33 -56.47
N SER A 313 35.43 -10.67 -55.56
CA SER A 313 36.58 -9.83 -55.87
C SER A 313 37.49 -9.68 -54.65
N VAL A 314 38.77 -9.39 -54.92
CA VAL A 314 39.78 -9.05 -53.94
C VAL A 314 40.55 -7.83 -54.43
N GLN A 315 40.75 -6.88 -53.53
CA GLN A 315 41.63 -5.74 -53.74
C GLN A 315 42.48 -5.59 -52.49
N VAL A 316 43.79 -5.56 -52.68
CA VAL A 316 44.74 -5.40 -51.57
C VAL A 316 45.15 -3.94 -51.52
N LYS A 317 44.97 -3.31 -50.36
CA LYS A 317 45.37 -1.94 -50.11
C LYS A 317 46.52 -1.95 -49.10
N VAL A 318 47.67 -1.45 -49.50
CA VAL A 318 48.86 -1.35 -48.66
C VAL A 318 49.27 0.10 -48.53
N THR A 319 49.79 0.48 -47.36
CA THR A 319 50.33 1.83 -47.15
C THR A 319 51.71 1.91 -47.80
N GLY A 320 51.85 2.81 -48.78
CA GLY A 320 53.12 3.04 -49.43
C GLY A 320 54.13 3.74 -48.50
N PRO A 321 55.41 3.77 -48.88
CA PRO A 321 56.48 4.42 -48.11
C PRO A 321 56.20 5.90 -47.79
N ASP A 322 55.40 6.58 -48.63
CA ASP A 322 55.04 7.99 -48.49
C ASP A 322 53.76 8.22 -47.67
N GLY A 323 53.24 7.18 -47.00
CA GLY A 323 52.00 7.23 -46.22
C GLY A 323 50.71 7.24 -47.07
N GLN A 324 50.83 7.33 -48.39
CA GLN A 324 49.69 7.25 -49.30
C GLN A 324 49.32 5.79 -49.58
N PRO A 325 48.01 5.45 -49.62
CA PRO A 325 47.58 4.10 -49.86
C PRO A 325 47.77 3.69 -51.34
N ILE A 326 48.52 2.62 -51.56
CA ILE A 326 48.66 1.96 -52.86
C ILE A 326 47.69 0.79 -52.89
N SER A 327 46.83 0.74 -53.91
CA SER A 327 45.84 -0.33 -54.08
C SER A 327 46.19 -1.18 -55.28
N SER A 328 46.08 -2.51 -55.15
CA SER A 328 46.21 -3.44 -56.26
C SER A 328 45.04 -3.27 -57.25
N PRO A 329 45.16 -3.78 -58.48
CA PRO A 329 44.00 -4.04 -59.33
C PRO A 329 42.99 -4.93 -58.58
N VAL A 330 41.71 -4.76 -58.89
CA VAL A 330 40.66 -5.62 -58.37
C VAL A 330 40.71 -6.95 -59.12
N PHE A 331 41.06 -8.03 -58.43
CA PHE A 331 41.05 -9.38 -58.97
C PHE A 331 39.72 -10.04 -58.61
N GLY A 332 38.85 -10.31 -59.57
CA GLY A 332 37.52 -10.84 -59.29
C GLY A 332 36.99 -11.80 -60.34
N SER A 333 35.95 -12.53 -59.95
CA SER A 333 35.15 -13.37 -60.83
C SER A 333 34.38 -12.51 -61.83
N ASN A 334 34.01 -13.09 -62.97
CA ASN A 334 33.27 -12.42 -64.05
C ASN A 334 32.04 -11.66 -63.51
N GLN A 335 31.88 -10.38 -63.90
CA GLN A 335 30.77 -9.51 -63.48
C GLN A 335 29.37 -10.05 -63.88
N ASN A 336 29.31 -11.04 -64.77
CA ASN A 336 28.07 -11.70 -65.17
C ASN A 336 27.69 -12.91 -64.30
N THR A 337 28.46 -13.27 -63.26
CA THR A 337 28.08 -14.34 -62.34
C THR A 337 26.90 -13.87 -61.46
N PRO A 338 25.73 -14.54 -61.48
CA PRO A 338 24.54 -14.10 -60.73
C PRO A 338 24.76 -13.94 -59.22
N ARG A 339 25.72 -14.69 -58.65
CA ARG A 339 26.07 -14.67 -57.23
C ARG A 339 26.87 -13.44 -56.78
N CYS A 340 27.44 -12.68 -57.71
CA CYS A 340 28.29 -11.52 -57.42
C CYS A 340 27.61 -10.17 -57.73
N ARG A 341 26.30 -10.17 -58.05
CA ARG A 341 25.51 -8.94 -58.12
C ARG A 341 25.12 -8.53 -56.70
N LEU A 342 25.69 -7.42 -56.23
CA LEU A 342 25.26 -6.76 -55.01
C LEU A 342 23.83 -6.21 -55.21
N PRO A 343 22.91 -6.38 -54.25
CA PRO A 343 21.58 -5.76 -54.26
C PRO A 343 21.64 -4.25 -54.01
#